data_AF-A0A1G9HWH5-F1
#
_entry.id   AF-A0A1G9HWH5-F1
#
_cell.length_a   1.000
_cell.length_b   1.000
_cell.length_c   1.000
_cell.angle_alpha   90.00
_cell.angle_beta   90.00
_cell.angle_gamma   90.00
#
_symmetry.space_group_name_H-M   'P 1'
#
loop_
_entity.id
_entity.type
_entity.pdbx_description
1 polymer ?
#
loop_
_entity_poly.entity_id
_entity_poly.type
_entity_poly.pdbx_seq_one_letter_code
_entity_poly.pdbx_strand_id
1 'polypeptide(L)' 'MSGRTYELSNGVIEYELRCDRCGEVFVCGDDSYYSWPVLCAAAEAEGWATAPGLDGEHECAGCAAAVRQSDLVSARAA' A
#
# COMPACT_ATOMS: atom_id res chain seq x y z
N MET A 1 -8.15 2.67 -6.09
CA MET A 1 -8.60 1.29 -5.84
C MET A 1 -7.42 0.38 -6.16
N SER A 2 -6.74 -0.02 -5.10
CA SER A 2 -5.31 -0.32 -5.03
C SER A 2 -5.04 -1.73 -4.50
N GLY A 3 -6.06 -2.37 -3.90
CA GLY A 3 -6.10 -3.81 -3.68
C GLY A 3 -6.51 -4.55 -4.95
N ARG A 4 -5.68 -5.50 -5.40
CA ARG A 4 -6.06 -6.51 -6.38
C ARG A 4 -6.00 -7.89 -5.74
N THR A 5 -7.00 -8.70 -6.02
CA THR A 5 -7.11 -10.07 -5.54
C THR A 5 -7.02 -11.00 -6.72
N TYR A 6 -6.09 -11.95 -6.66
CA TYR A 6 -5.90 -12.95 -7.69
C TYR A 6 -6.21 -14.33 -7.12
N GLU A 7 -7.05 -15.09 -7.81
CA GLU A 7 -7.26 -16.51 -7.53
C GLU A 7 -6.26 -17.29 -8.37
N LEU A 8 -5.28 -17.92 -7.71
CA LEU A 8 -4.33 -18.80 -8.35
C LEU A 8 -4.99 -20.14 -8.69
N SER A 9 -4.48 -20.81 -9.74
CA SER A 9 -5.01 -22.09 -10.22
C SER A 9 -4.91 -23.25 -9.21
N ASN A 10 -4.19 -23.05 -8.11
CA ASN A 10 -4.09 -23.95 -6.96
C ASN A 10 -5.18 -23.69 -5.88
N GLY A 11 -6.11 -22.76 -6.12
CA GLY A 11 -7.19 -22.39 -5.19
C GLY A 11 -6.78 -21.41 -4.09
N VAL A 12 -5.61 -20.79 -4.24
CA VAL A 12 -5.03 -19.87 -3.27
C VAL A 12 -5.32 -18.43 -3.68
N ILE A 13 -5.69 -17.59 -2.72
CA ILE A 13 -5.97 -16.18 -2.94
C ILE A 13 -4.71 -15.36 -2.64
N GLU A 14 -4.14 -14.72 -3.65
CA GLU A 14 -3.07 -13.75 -3.50
C GLU A 14 -3.62 -12.33 -3.48
N TYR A 15 -3.11 -11.52 -2.56
CA TYR A 15 -3.39 -10.10 -2.47
C TYR A 15 -2.20 -9.31 -2.99
N GLU A 16 -2.45 -8.35 -3.85
CA GLU A 16 -1.45 -7.40 -4.36
C GLU A 16 -1.86 -5.99 -3.91
N LEU A 17 -0.93 -5.29 -3.28
CA LEU A 17 -1.11 -3.89 -2.88
C LEU A 17 -0.30 -2.99 -3.80
N ARG A 18 -0.99 -2.03 -4.40
CA ARG A 18 -0.41 -1.03 -5.29
C ARG A 18 -0.59 0.35 -4.71
N CYS A 19 0.39 1.21 -4.90
CA CYS A 19 0.24 2.62 -4.58
C CYS A 19 -0.77 3.27 -5.53
N ASP A 20 -1.80 3.94 -5.00
CA ASP A 20 -2.80 4.64 -5.81
C ASP A 20 -2.19 5.81 -6.62
N ARG A 21 -1.07 6.37 -6.16
CA ARG A 21 -0.46 7.56 -6.78
C ARG A 21 0.54 7.22 -7.88
N CYS A 22 1.53 6.39 -7.58
CA CYS A 22 2.60 6.06 -8.53
C CYS A 22 2.41 4.69 -9.20
N GLY A 23 1.48 3.86 -8.72
CA GLY A 23 1.26 2.50 -9.22
C GLY A 23 2.34 1.50 -8.79
N GLU A 24 3.26 1.89 -7.90
CA GLU A 24 4.28 1.00 -7.35
C GLU A 24 3.63 -0.19 -6.64
N VAL A 25 4.17 -1.38 -6.87
CA VAL A 25 3.63 -2.63 -6.30
C VAL A 25 4.46 -2.98 -5.07
N PHE A 26 3.79 -3.29 -3.97
CA PHE A 26 4.47 -3.82 -2.80
C PHE A 26 4.90 -5.27 -3.07
N VAL A 27 6.21 -5.50 -3.16
CA VAL A 27 6.81 -6.83 -3.38
C VAL A 27 7.51 -7.24 -2.11
N CYS A 28 6.89 -8.13 -1.35
CA CYS A 28 7.54 -8.76 -0.21
C CYS A 28 8.05 -10.14 -0.62
N GLY A 29 9.31 -10.45 -0.30
CA GLY A 29 9.99 -11.70 -0.71
C GLY A 29 9.56 -12.95 0.07
N ASP A 30 8.38 -12.94 0.70
CA ASP A 30 7.82 -14.07 1.42
C ASP A 30 6.48 -14.44 0.79
N ASP A 31 6.41 -15.61 0.16
CA ASP A 31 5.27 -16.06 -0.66
C ASP A 31 4.03 -16.47 0.19
N SER A 32 3.95 -16.01 1.44
CA SER A 32 2.99 -16.48 2.45
C SER A 32 1.82 -15.52 2.74
N TYR A 33 1.66 -14.42 1.99
CA TYR A 33 0.66 -13.37 2.29
C TYR A 33 -0.75 -13.70 1.78
N TYR A 34 -1.37 -14.74 2.35
CA TYR A 34 -2.77 -15.10 2.09
C TYR A 34 -3.78 -14.24 2.86
N SER A 35 -3.34 -13.14 3.47
CA SER A 35 -4.14 -12.33 4.37
C SER A 35 -3.85 -10.84 4.16
N TRP A 36 -4.88 -10.11 3.73
CA TRP A 36 -4.82 -8.67 3.50
C TRP A 36 -4.28 -7.87 4.71
N PRO A 37 -4.75 -8.09 5.95
CA PRO A 37 -4.18 -7.42 7.13
C PRO A 37 -2.68 -7.64 7.33
N VAL A 38 -2.17 -8.83 6.98
CA VAL A 38 -0.74 -9.16 7.14
C VAL A 38 0.09 -8.41 6.10
N LEU A 39 -0.43 -8.30 4.88
CA LEU A 39 0.21 -7.56 3.80
C LEU A 39 0.24 -6.05 4.08
N CYS A 40 -0.86 -5.48 4.60
CA CYS A 40 -0.87 -4.09 5.06
C CYS A 40 0.15 -3.85 6.18
N ALA A 41 0.21 -4.73 7.20
CA ALA A 41 1.15 -4.59 8.31
C ALA A 41 2.63 -4.67 7.85
N ALA A 42 2.93 -5.53 6.87
CA ALA A 42 4.26 -5.61 6.27
C ALA A 42 4.61 -4.32 5.49
N ALA A 43 3.68 -3.82 4.67
CA ALA A 43 3.87 -2.59 3.92
C ALA A 43 4.07 -1.38 4.86
N GLU A 44 3.29 -1.29 5.95
CA GLU A 44 3.46 -0.26 6.98
C GLU A 44 4.83 -0.32 7.67
N ALA A 45 5.35 -1.52 7.93
CA ALA A 45 6.69 -1.70 8.48
C ALA A 45 7.79 -1.20 7.51
N GLU A 46 7.56 -1.27 6.21
CA GLU A 46 8.42 -0.69 5.17
C GLU A 46 8.15 0.81 4.90
N GLY A 47 7.23 1.42 5.66
CA GLY A 47 6.93 2.84 5.61
C GLY A 47 5.84 3.24 4.62
N TRP A 48 5.08 2.28 4.08
CA TRP A 48 3.87 2.57 3.33
C TRP A 48 2.78 3.13 4.25
N ALA A 49 1.91 3.97 3.69
CA ALA A 49 0.68 4.38 4.34
C ALA A 49 -0.45 3.50 3.78
N THR A 50 -0.97 2.59 4.60
CA THR A 50 -2.07 1.72 4.18
C THR A 50 -3.34 1.98 4.96
N ALA A 51 -4.48 1.97 4.27
CA ALA A 51 -5.78 1.93 4.92
C ALA A 51 -6.20 0.48 5.20
N PRO A 52 -6.92 0.22 6.31
CA PRO A 52 -7.29 -1.13 6.75
C PRO A 52 -8.29 -1.84 5.82
N GLY A 53 -8.98 -1.10 4.95
CA GLY A 53 -9.88 -1.66 3.94
C GLY A 53 -9.19 -1.93 2.61
N LEU A 54 -9.65 -2.96 1.87
CA LEU A 54 -9.24 -3.27 0.49
C LEU A 54 -9.44 -2.08 -0.47
N ASP A 55 -10.48 -1.28 -0.22
CA ASP A 55 -10.83 -0.10 -1.02
C ASP A 55 -10.24 1.21 -0.48
N GLY A 56 -9.47 1.12 0.62
CA GLY A 56 -8.84 2.29 1.20
C GLY A 56 -7.67 2.79 0.36
N GLU A 57 -7.20 4.00 0.65
CA GLU A 57 -6.05 4.59 -0.05
C GLU A 57 -4.76 3.94 0.44
N HIS A 58 -3.89 3.56 -0.50
CA HIS A 58 -2.59 2.94 -0.24
C HIS A 58 -1.51 3.74 -0.93
N GLU A 59 -0.53 4.23 -0.17
CA GLU A 59 0.58 5.01 -0.68
C GLU A 59 1.92 4.41 -0.29
N CYS A 60 2.84 4.30 -1.26
CA CYS A 60 4.20 3.89 -0.96
C CYS A 60 4.92 4.95 -0.11
N ALA A 61 6.00 4.57 0.56
CA ALA A 61 6.76 5.47 1.43
C ALA A 61 7.15 6.79 0.74
N GLY A 62 7.51 6.75 -0.54
CA GLY A 62 7.82 7.94 -1.34
C GLY A 62 6.62 8.86 -1.55
N CYS A 63 5.46 8.30 -1.90
CA CYS A 63 4.24 9.09 -2.12
C CYS A 63 3.66 9.62 -0.80
N ALA A 64 3.66 8.79 0.24
CA ALA A 64 3.21 9.16 1.59
C ALA A 64 4.09 10.26 2.21
N ALA A 65 5.40 10.25 1.94
CA ALA A 65 6.31 11.32 2.38
C ALA A 65 6.09 12.63 1.60
N ALA A 66 5.77 12.55 0.30
CA ALA A 66 5.50 13.71 -0.53
C ALA A 66 4.22 14.47 -0.12
N VAL A 67 3.20 13.77 0.42
CA VAL A 67 2.01 14.42 1.01
C VAL A 67 2.40 15.30 2.19
N ARG A 68 3.17 14.75 3.13
CA ARG A 68 3.61 15.48 4.33
C ARG A 68 4.43 16.73 4.01
N GLN A 69 5.21 16.71 2.92
CA GLN A 69 5.96 17.88 2.47
C GLN A 69 5.08 18.93 1.80
N SER A 70 4.05 18.51 1.06
CA SER A 70 3.10 19.43 0.42
C SER A 70 2.26 20.18 1.46
N ASP A 71 1.84 19.51 2.53
CA ASP A 71 1.12 20.14 3.65
C ASP A 71 2.01 21.16 4.41
N LEU A 72 3.29 20.83 4.61
CA LEU A 72 4.23 21.72 5.30
C LEU A 72 4.63 22.94 4.47
N VAL A 73 4.72 22.82 3.14
CA VAL A 73 4.93 23.96 2.24
C VAL A 73 3.72 24.88 2.24
N SER A 74 2.51 24.32 2.27
CA SER A 74 1.27 25.12 2.32
C SER A 74 1.11 25.85 3.66
N ALA A 75 1.58 25.27 4.78
CA ALA A 75 1.53 25.89 6.11
C ALA A 75 2.54 27.05 6.31
N ARG A 76 3.55 27.19 5.44
CA ARG A 76 4.54 28.28 5.51
C ARG A 76 4.21 29.50 4.65
N ALA A 77 3.11 29.46 3.90
CA ALA A 77 2.68 30.53 3.00
C ALA A 77 1.49 31.36 3.53
N ALA A 78 1.10 31.18 4.79
CA ALA A 78 0.02 31.91 5.45
C ALA A 78 0.53 32.95 6.45
#